data_AF-A0A386HLJ6-F1
#
_entry.id   AF-A0A386HLJ6-F1
#
_cell.length_a   1.000
_cell.length_b   1.000
_cell.length_c   1.000
_cell.angle_alpha   90.00
_cell.angle_beta   90.00
_cell.angle_gamma   90.00
#
_symmetry.space_group_name_H-M   'P 1'
#
loop_
_entity.id
_entity.type
_entity.pdbx_description
1 polymer ?
#
loop_
_entity_poly.entity_id
_entity_poly.type
_entity_poly.pdbx_seq_one_letter_code
_entity_poly.pdbx_strand_id
1 'polypeptide(L)'
;MLESFIKEWLLQKKSRVYSIIVDTYPDELKSLKPALFRSWLAKEIDVPEEKINLNSLASALSRLRKKEQKKSLNKNAKSISKETVFKNEDFQFSTLDSNDTRASRIKDM
;
A
#
# COMPACT_ATOMS: atom_id res chain seq x y z
N MET A 1 13.12 -10.03 -23.39
CA MET A 1 14.29 -9.24 -22.89
C MET A 1 14.03 -8.67 -21.50
N LEU A 2 12.79 -8.21 -21.23
CA LEU A 2 12.40 -7.70 -19.92
C LEU A 2 12.13 -8.81 -18.89
N GLU A 3 11.62 -10.00 -19.29
CA GLU A 3 11.37 -11.09 -18.35
C GLU A 3 12.67 -11.56 -17.69
N SER A 4 13.75 -11.68 -18.48
CA SER A 4 15.07 -12.07 -17.99
C SER A 4 15.61 -11.09 -16.95
N PHE A 5 15.37 -9.79 -17.15
CA PHE A 5 15.75 -8.74 -16.20
C PHE A 5 14.94 -8.82 -14.90
N ILE A 6 13.62 -9.03 -15.01
CA ILE A 6 12.73 -9.20 -13.85
C ILE A 6 13.13 -10.45 -13.08
N LYS A 7 13.42 -11.56 -13.76
CA LYS A 7 13.90 -12.82 -13.16
C LYS A 7 15.18 -12.59 -12.36
N GLU A 8 16.18 -11.96 -12.95
CA GLU A 8 17.45 -11.68 -12.28
C GLU A 8 17.27 -10.79 -11.04
N TRP A 9 16.47 -9.72 -11.16
CA TRP A 9 16.20 -8.82 -10.04
C TRP A 9 15.40 -9.46 -8.91
N LEU A 10 14.47 -10.34 -9.26
CA LEU A 10 13.67 -11.08 -8.30
C LEU A 10 14.56 -12.05 -7.50
N LEU A 11 15.47 -12.75 -8.19
CA LEU A 11 16.44 -13.66 -7.57
C LEU A 11 17.47 -12.92 -6.72
N GLN A 12 17.93 -11.75 -7.16
CA GLN A 12 18.80 -10.86 -6.39
C GLN A 12 18.09 -10.17 -5.21
N LYS A 13 16.77 -10.41 -5.01
CA LYS A 13 15.93 -9.77 -3.99
C LYS A 13 16.07 -8.24 -3.99
N LYS A 14 16.27 -7.64 -5.17
CA LYS A 14 16.45 -6.20 -5.29
C LYS A 14 15.20 -5.46 -4.82
N SER A 15 15.42 -4.33 -4.15
CA SER A 15 14.34 -3.43 -3.80
C SER A 15 13.58 -3.00 -5.05
N ARG A 16 12.27 -2.79 -4.93
CA ARG A 16 11.41 -2.21 -5.99
C ARG A 16 11.10 -3.11 -7.19
N VAL A 17 11.61 -4.35 -7.23
CA VAL A 17 11.27 -5.34 -8.29
C VAL A 17 9.76 -5.54 -8.44
N TYR A 18 9.02 -5.62 -7.32
CA TYR A 18 7.57 -5.76 -7.33
C TYR A 18 6.84 -4.55 -7.91
N SER A 19 7.40 -3.34 -7.79
CA SER A 19 6.82 -2.16 -8.44
C SER A 19 7.04 -2.22 -9.95
N ILE A 20 8.22 -2.65 -10.39
CA ILE A 20 8.53 -2.80 -11.82
C ILE A 20 7.62 -3.85 -12.45
N ILE A 21 7.46 -5.01 -11.80
CA ILE A 21 6.53 -6.07 -12.24
C ILE A 21 5.12 -5.49 -12.44
N VAL A 22 4.64 -4.72 -11.46
CA VAL A 22 3.28 -4.18 -11.47
C VAL A 22 3.10 -3.07 -12.51
N ASP A 23 4.14 -2.29 -12.79
CA ASP A 23 4.14 -1.29 -13.86
C ASP A 23 4.29 -1.93 -15.26
N THR A 24 4.89 -3.12 -15.35
CA THR A 24 5.13 -3.85 -16.61
C THR A 24 3.89 -4.58 -17.11
N TYR A 25 3.11 -5.17 -16.20
CA TYR A 25 1.94 -6.00 -16.54
C TYR A 25 0.61 -5.42 -16.04
N PRO A 26 0.28 -4.15 -16.38
CA PRO A 26 -0.86 -3.45 -15.80
C PRO A 26 -2.21 -4.04 -16.22
N ASP A 27 -2.28 -4.76 -17.34
CA ASP A 27 -3.54 -5.28 -17.88
C ASP A 27 -3.89 -6.65 -17.26
N GLU A 28 -2.90 -7.52 -17.09
CA GLU A 28 -3.03 -8.76 -16.32
C GLU A 28 -3.43 -8.45 -14.86
N LEU A 29 -2.95 -7.33 -14.33
CA LEU A 29 -3.29 -6.82 -13.01
C LEU A 29 -4.73 -6.36 -12.84
N LYS A 30 -5.36 -5.85 -13.90
CA LYS A 30 -6.78 -5.50 -13.90
C LYS A 30 -7.65 -6.75 -13.98
N SER A 31 -7.18 -7.76 -14.70
CA SER A 31 -7.91 -9.00 -14.93
C SER A 31 -7.80 -10.00 -13.77
N LEU A 32 -6.63 -10.09 -13.13
CA LEU A 32 -6.30 -11.14 -12.17
C LEU A 32 -6.26 -10.67 -10.71
N LYS A 33 -6.72 -11.53 -9.81
CA LYS A 33 -6.49 -11.37 -8.35
C LYS A 33 -4.99 -11.59 -8.03
N PRO A 34 -4.46 -11.01 -6.94
CA PRO A 34 -3.03 -11.10 -6.59
C PRO A 34 -2.47 -12.52 -6.54
N ALA A 35 -3.25 -13.49 -6.05
CA ALA A 35 -2.86 -14.90 -5.99
C ALA A 35 -2.73 -15.52 -7.40
N LEU A 36 -3.69 -15.26 -8.29
CA LEU A 36 -3.65 -15.74 -9.67
C LEU A 36 -2.55 -15.05 -10.47
N PHE A 37 -2.34 -13.76 -10.24
CA PHE A 37 -1.25 -13.01 -10.85
C PHE A 37 0.12 -13.59 -10.46
N ARG A 38 0.28 -14.04 -9.21
CA ARG A 38 1.52 -14.72 -8.78
C ARG A 38 1.79 -15.99 -9.58
N SER A 39 0.80 -16.86 -9.73
CA SER A 39 0.94 -18.11 -10.50
C SER A 39 1.16 -17.84 -11.98
N TRP A 40 0.48 -16.83 -12.54
CA TRP A 40 0.70 -16.40 -13.91
C TRP A 40 2.11 -15.86 -14.11
N LEU A 41 2.56 -14.93 -13.25
CA LEU A 41 3.89 -14.34 -13.32
C LEU A 41 4.99 -15.39 -13.21
N ALA A 42 4.83 -16.37 -12.32
CA ALA A 42 5.76 -17.48 -12.16
C ALA A 42 5.98 -18.27 -13.46
N LYS A 43 4.91 -18.48 -14.24
CA LYS A 43 5.00 -19.13 -15.55
C LYS A 43 5.62 -18.20 -16.59
N GLU A 44 5.24 -16.94 -16.59
CA GLU A 44 5.71 -15.94 -17.55
C GLU A 44 7.23 -15.72 -17.48
N ILE A 45 7.78 -15.60 -16.27
CA ILE A 45 9.22 -15.36 -16.06
C ILE A 45 10.00 -16.64 -15.77
N ASP A 46 9.35 -17.81 -15.82
CA ASP A 46 9.95 -19.11 -15.50
C ASP A 46 10.69 -19.11 -14.14
N VAL A 47 9.96 -18.78 -13.08
CA VAL A 47 10.47 -18.75 -11.70
C VAL A 47 9.48 -19.45 -10.76
N PRO A 48 9.95 -20.26 -9.79
CA PRO A 48 9.06 -20.89 -8.82
C PRO A 48 8.20 -19.88 -8.07
N GLU A 49 6.91 -20.18 -7.92
CA GLU A 49 5.97 -19.30 -7.20
C GLU A 49 6.47 -18.94 -5.80
N GLU A 50 7.16 -19.85 -5.12
CA GLU A 50 7.75 -19.68 -3.79
C GLU A 50 8.74 -18.52 -3.69
N LYS A 51 9.43 -18.19 -4.78
CA LYS A 51 10.38 -17.06 -4.83
C LYS A 51 9.67 -15.72 -4.94
N ILE A 52 8.39 -15.72 -5.34
CA ILE A 52 7.57 -14.52 -5.45
C ILE A 52 6.80 -14.34 -4.15
N ASN A 53 7.10 -13.26 -3.42
CA ASN A 53 6.42 -12.95 -2.17
C ASN A 53 5.05 -12.31 -2.44
N LEU A 54 3.97 -13.01 -2.06
CA LEU A 54 2.60 -12.55 -2.24
C LEU A 54 2.29 -11.24 -1.51
N ASN A 55 2.83 -11.04 -0.30
CA ASN A 55 2.60 -9.83 0.49
C ASN A 55 3.25 -8.60 -0.14
N SER A 56 4.48 -8.75 -0.63
CA SER A 56 5.18 -7.69 -1.37
C SER A 56 4.46 -7.34 -2.66
N LEU A 57 3.98 -8.36 -3.38
CA LEU A 57 3.18 -8.18 -4.59
C LEU A 57 1.87 -7.43 -4.28
N ALA A 58 1.09 -7.89 -3.30
CA ALA A 58 -0.17 -7.25 -2.90
C ALA A 58 0.04 -5.79 -2.43
N SER A 59 1.14 -5.53 -1.72
CA SER A 59 1.52 -4.19 -1.28
C SER A 59 1.85 -3.27 -2.47
N ALA A 60 2.62 -3.76 -3.44
CA ALA A 60 2.92 -3.02 -4.66
C ALA A 60 1.64 -2.70 -5.45
N LEU A 61 0.74 -3.68 -5.53
CA LEU A 61 -0.57 -3.56 -6.17
C LEU A 61 -1.46 -2.48 -5.53
N SER A 62 -1.51 -2.46 -4.19
CA SER A 62 -2.25 -1.44 -3.45
C SER A 62 -1.68 -0.03 -3.70
N ARG A 63 -0.36 0.11 -3.78
CA ARG A 63 0.30 1.38 -4.10
C ARG A 63 -0.02 1.86 -5.51
N LEU A 64 -0.04 0.97 -6.50
CA LEU A 64 -0.43 1.30 -7.87
C LEU A 64 -1.87 1.81 -7.91
N ARG A 65 -2.81 1.07 -7.32
CA ARG A 65 -4.24 1.47 -7.27
C ARG A 65 -4.44 2.83 -6.59
N LYS A 66 -3.75 3.08 -5.48
CA LYS A 66 -3.77 4.40 -4.80
C LYS A 66 -3.21 5.51 -5.68
N LYS A 67 -2.15 5.23 -6.46
CA LYS A 67 -1.57 6.20 -7.41
C LYS A 67 -2.56 6.53 -8.54
N GLU A 68 -3.29 5.55 -9.05
CA GLU A 68 -4.33 5.75 -10.06
C GLU A 68 -5.51 6.58 -9.53
N GLN A 69 -5.98 6.28 -8.32
CA GLN A 69 -7.04 7.07 -7.66
C GLN A 69 -6.61 8.53 -7.41
N LYS A 70 -5.35 8.76 -7.03
CA LYS A 70 -4.82 10.13 -6.88
C LYS A 70 -4.72 10.87 -8.22
N LYS A 71 -4.41 10.18 -9.31
CA LYS A 71 -4.40 10.77 -10.66
C LYS A 71 -5.80 11.20 -11.12
N SER A 72 -6.85 10.46 -10.80
CA SER A 72 -8.22 10.85 -11.14
C SER A 72 -8.71 12.03 -10.30
N LEU A 73 -8.30 12.11 -9.03
CA LEU A 73 -8.60 13.27 -8.16
C LEU A 73 -7.88 14.55 -8.59
N ASN A 74 -6.63 14.45 -9.08
CA ASN A 74 -5.84 15.61 -9.51
C ASN A 74 -6.29 16.25 -10.84
N LYS A 75 -7.21 15.64 -11.61
CA LYS A 75 -7.82 16.33 -12.77
C LYS A 75 -8.78 17.44 -12.35
N ASN A 76 -9.26 17.44 -11.11
CA ASN A 76 -10.09 18.50 -10.52
C ASN A 76 -9.35 19.39 -9.53
N ALA A 77 -8.08 19.11 -9.21
CA ALA A 77 -7.29 19.88 -8.26
C ALA A 77 -6.31 20.84 -8.98
N LYS A 78 -6.86 21.76 -9.77
CA LYS A 78 -6.13 22.96 -10.20
C LYS A 78 -6.54 24.12 -9.29
N SER A 79 -6.21 24.01 -8.01
CA SER A 79 -6.09 25.11 -7.03
C SER A 79 -5.91 24.51 -5.65
N ILE A 80 -5.27 25.27 -4.75
CA ILE A 80 -4.84 24.89 -3.41
C ILE A 80 -3.46 24.21 -3.39
N SER A 81 -2.47 25.02 -3.76
CA SER A 81 -1.15 25.01 -3.16
C SER A 81 -1.27 24.95 -1.63
N LYS A 82 -0.93 23.81 -1.02
CA LYS A 82 -0.69 23.72 0.42
C LYS A 82 0.80 23.96 0.65
N GLU A 83 1.17 25.18 1.00
CA GLU A 83 2.31 25.42 1.87
C GLU A 83 1.99 24.79 3.22
N THR A 84 2.47 23.58 3.46
CA THR A 84 2.59 23.05 4.82
C THR A 84 3.96 23.44 5.34
N VAL A 85 4.00 24.57 6.04
CA VAL A 85 5.05 24.88 7.01
C VAL A 85 5.01 23.79 8.08
N PHE A 86 6.03 22.93 8.11
CA PHE A 86 6.24 21.96 9.18
C PHE A 86 6.51 22.74 10.47
N LYS A 87 5.53 22.76 11.38
CA LYS A 87 5.80 22.98 12.81
C LYS A 87 5.86 21.61 13.48
N ASN A 88 7.05 21.28 13.98
CA ASN A 88 7.26 20.18 14.89
C ASN A 88 6.49 20.50 16.17
N GLU A 89 5.39 19.80 16.44
CA GLU A 89 4.82 19.75 17.79
C GLU A 89 4.56 18.30 18.15
N ASP A 90 5.06 17.97 19.34
CA ASP A 90 5.34 16.65 19.85
C ASP A 90 4.10 15.75 19.94
N PHE A 91 4.31 14.48 19.64
CA PHE A 91 3.41 13.40 20.01
C PHE A 91 3.25 13.36 21.54
N GLN A 92 2.06 13.68 22.05
CA GLN A 92 1.68 13.34 23.42
C GLN A 92 0.72 12.15 23.42
N PHE A 93 1.18 11.03 23.98
CA PHE A 93 0.31 9.94 24.41
C PHE A 93 -0.60 10.47 25.51
N SER A 94 -1.89 10.64 25.21
CA SER A 94 -2.89 10.97 26.24
C SER A 94 -2.99 9.82 27.23
N THR A 95 -2.33 9.98 28.38
CA THR A 95 -2.60 9.21 29.59
C THR A 95 -3.96 9.66 30.14
N LEU A 96 -4.70 8.68 30.63
CA LEU A 96 -6.03 8.83 31.24
C LEU A 96 -5.91 9.77 32.44
N ASP A 97 -6.61 10.91 32.44
CA ASP A 97 -6.78 11.70 33.66
C ASP A 97 -8.24 12.05 33.94
N SER A 98 -8.52 11.98 35.24
CA SER A 98 -9.77 11.99 35.95
C SER A 98 -10.59 13.22 35.68
N ASN A 99 -11.87 13.03 35.33
CA ASN A 99 -12.99 13.88 35.75
C ASN A 99 -14.30 13.13 35.52
N ASP A 100 -14.50 12.05 36.30
CA ASP A 100 -15.77 11.36 36.43
C ASP A 100 -16.64 12.11 37.46
N THR A 101 -17.44 13.07 36.99
CA THR A 101 -18.44 13.75 37.82
C THR A 101 -19.60 12.78 38.07
N ARG A 102 -19.45 12.00 39.14
CA ARG A 102 -20.43 11.04 39.64
C ARG A 102 -21.75 11.73 40.02
N ALA A 103 -22.70 11.79 39.09
CA ALA A 103 -24.06 12.21 39.37
C ALA A 103 -24.79 11.16 40.22
N SER A 104 -25.09 11.56 41.45
CA SER A 104 -26.08 11.09 42.44
C SER A 104 -26.54 9.63 42.44
N ARG A 105 -26.14 8.94 43.51
CA ARG A 105 -26.46 7.57 43.89
C ARG A 105 -27.70 7.54 44.79
N ILE A 106 -28.74 6.84 44.31
CA ILE A 106 -29.71 5.99 45.05
C ILE A 106 -30.77 6.68 45.95
N LYS A 107 -31.99 6.17 45.76
CA LYS A 107 -33.29 6.49 46.36
C LYS A 107 -33.39 6.23 47.86
N ASP A 108 -34.41 6.88 48.44
CA ASP A 108 -35.03 6.74 49.75
C ASP A 108 -34.91 5.36 50.44
N MET A 109 -34.60 5.39 51.73
CA MET A 109 -35.20 4.56 52.77
C MET A 109 -35.47 5.40 54.01
#